data_AF-A0A7J7PGQ8-F1
#
_entry.id   AF-A0A7J7PGQ8-F1
#
_cell.length_a   1.000
_cell.length_b   1.000
_cell.length_c   1.000
_cell.angle_alpha   90.00
_cell.angle_beta   90.00
_cell.angle_gamma   90.00
#
_symmetry.space_group_name_H-M   'P 1'
#
loop_
_entity.id
_entity.type
_entity.pdbx_description
1 polymer ?
#
loop_
_entity_poly.entity_id
_entity_poly.type
_entity_poly.pdbx_seq_one_letter_code
_entity_poly.pdbx_strand_id
1 'polypeptide(L)'
;MSENKLQAILYTNGQLQLLDQRLLPYETVYLAVPNPQAAWQQIKDMVVRGAPAIGVTGALALAVHLISGGRGKQYASVQACLDDIAATMDYLVTSRPTAVNLADSAVKLKAVAAEAAALQGATAESVAVAVVAAAEATLEQDIAANKAIGAAGAAALLSAVAARGKAHARPGSKVTVLTHCNTGSLATAGYGTALGVVRALHEQGKLERCYACETRPYNQGARLTAFELVHDGLPATLLVDSAAAALMAQGEVDAVVVGADRVVANGDTANKIGTFSHAVAAAAHGIPFFVAAPTTTLDAGLGSGEEIEIEQRPAEEITHFKGQRVVVEGINVWNPCFDVTPGRLVEGIITEEGVVPRDCGSGSHQVAAFMAARQAAQAPAANGTGQPRRVPQAASVRWMPLVWWPSWLLAPTWLCVWGPRQ
;
A
#
# COMPACT_ATOMS: atom_id res chain seq x y z
N MET A 1 -6.56 21.20 -11.72
CA MET A 1 -7.25 19.96 -12.13
C MET A 1 -7.20 18.96 -10.97
N SER A 2 -7.89 19.23 -9.85
CA SER A 2 -7.71 18.46 -8.60
C SER A 2 -9.03 18.13 -7.90
N GLU A 3 -10.00 17.54 -8.62
CA GLU A 3 -11.30 17.18 -8.03
C GLU A 3 -11.79 15.76 -8.34
N ASN A 4 -10.97 14.86 -8.88
CA ASN A 4 -11.39 13.47 -9.08
C ASN A 4 -10.24 12.49 -8.85
N LYS A 5 -9.80 12.33 -7.59
CA LYS A 5 -8.90 11.23 -7.22
C LYS A 5 -9.76 10.11 -6.62
N LEU A 6 -9.64 8.90 -7.18
CA LEU A 6 -10.33 7.74 -6.66
C LEU A 6 -9.75 7.35 -5.29
N GLN A 7 -10.59 7.35 -4.25
CA GLN A 7 -10.21 7.01 -2.89
C GLN A 7 -11.06 5.85 -2.39
N ALA A 8 -10.44 4.73 -2.01
CA ALA A 8 -11.16 3.61 -1.43
C ALA A 8 -11.59 3.85 0.03
N ILE A 9 -10.84 4.70 0.73
CA ILE A 9 -11.01 5.04 2.13
C ILE A 9 -11.15 6.55 2.24
N LEU A 10 -12.31 7.01 2.71
CA LEU A 10 -12.54 8.41 3.06
C LEU A 10 -12.59 8.52 4.58
N TYR A 11 -11.73 9.36 5.14
CA TYR A 11 -11.68 9.59 6.57
C TYR A 11 -11.60 11.09 6.86
N THR A 12 -12.44 11.58 7.77
CA THR A 12 -12.41 12.95 8.25
C THR A 12 -12.94 13.02 9.67
N ASN A 13 -12.07 13.36 10.64
CA ASN A 13 -12.42 13.66 12.04
C ASN A 13 -13.43 12.68 12.67
N GLY A 14 -13.10 11.39 12.71
CA GLY A 14 -13.97 10.35 13.29
C GLY A 14 -15.15 9.94 12.41
N GLN A 15 -15.18 10.35 11.14
CA GLN A 15 -16.09 9.82 10.13
C GLN A 15 -15.28 9.00 9.13
N LEU A 16 -15.63 7.71 8.99
CA LEU A 16 -15.03 6.78 8.06
C LEU A 16 -16.08 6.32 7.05
N GLN A 17 -15.73 6.35 5.77
CA GLN A 17 -16.51 5.76 4.69
C GLN A 17 -15.61 4.92 3.79
N LEU A 18 -16.15 3.79 3.31
CA LEU A 18 -15.46 2.88 2.40
C LEU A 18 -16.20 2.83 1.07
N LEU A 19 -15.45 2.88 -0.03
CA LEU A 19 -16.00 2.63 -1.36
C LEU A 19 -16.42 1.16 -1.47
N ASP A 20 -17.66 0.88 -1.85
CA ASP A 20 -18.15 -0.49 -2.03
C ASP A 20 -17.59 -1.11 -3.32
N GLN A 21 -16.46 -1.80 -3.18
CA GLN A 21 -15.77 -2.43 -4.30
C GLN A 21 -16.54 -3.59 -4.94
N ARG A 22 -17.63 -4.04 -4.34
CA ARG A 22 -18.48 -5.10 -4.92
C ARG A 22 -19.32 -4.56 -6.08
N LEU A 23 -19.66 -3.28 -6.03
CA LEU A 23 -20.48 -2.61 -7.05
C LEU A 23 -19.65 -2.09 -8.23
N LEU A 24 -18.34 -1.92 -8.03
CA LEU A 24 -17.42 -1.61 -9.13
C LEU A 24 -17.42 -2.75 -10.19
N PRO A 25 -17.32 -2.42 -11.49
CA PRO A 25 -17.08 -1.08 -12.06
C PRO A 25 -18.37 -0.30 -12.41
N TYR A 26 -19.55 -0.75 -11.98
CA TYR A 26 -20.83 -0.20 -12.44
C TYR A 26 -21.30 1.00 -11.61
N GLU A 27 -21.07 0.96 -10.29
CA GLU A 27 -21.50 2.02 -9.37
C GLU A 27 -20.39 2.38 -8.38
N THR A 28 -20.28 3.68 -8.09
CA THR A 28 -19.35 4.23 -7.10
C THR A 28 -20.14 4.67 -5.88
N VAL A 29 -20.29 3.79 -4.89
CA VAL A 29 -21.08 4.03 -3.68
C VAL A 29 -20.19 3.97 -2.44
N TYR A 30 -20.30 4.95 -1.55
CA TYR A 30 -19.57 4.97 -0.28
C TYR A 30 -20.49 4.56 0.88
N LEU A 31 -20.04 3.60 1.67
CA LEU A 31 -20.74 3.12 2.86
C LEU A 31 -20.10 3.70 4.11
N ALA A 32 -20.92 4.20 5.04
CA ALA A 32 -20.43 4.67 6.32
C ALA A 32 -19.95 3.51 7.22
N VAL A 33 -18.93 3.78 8.03
CA VAL A 33 -18.40 2.86 9.05
C VAL A 33 -18.52 3.52 10.43
N PRO A 34 -19.70 3.43 11.06
CA PRO A 34 -19.96 4.15 12.31
C PRO A 34 -19.32 3.51 13.55
N ASN A 35 -18.90 2.25 13.48
CA ASN A 35 -18.38 1.50 14.62
C ASN A 35 -17.53 0.27 14.17
N PRO A 36 -16.80 -0.39 15.09
CA PRO A 36 -15.99 -1.55 14.78
C PRO A 36 -16.77 -2.75 14.20
N GLN A 37 -18.03 -2.94 14.58
CA GLN A 37 -18.88 -4.02 14.05
C GLN A 37 -19.17 -3.82 12.56
N ALA A 38 -19.46 -2.59 12.15
CA ALA A 38 -19.64 -2.24 10.75
C ALA A 38 -18.34 -2.46 9.96
N ALA A 39 -17.18 -2.06 10.51
CA ALA A 39 -15.88 -2.27 9.89
C ALA A 39 -15.59 -3.77 9.69
N TRP A 40 -15.80 -4.57 10.74
CA TRP A 40 -15.64 -6.02 10.71
C TRP A 40 -16.48 -6.66 9.59
N GLN A 41 -17.77 -6.29 9.51
CA GLN A 41 -18.68 -6.83 8.50
C GLN A 41 -18.27 -6.40 7.09
N GLN A 42 -17.90 -5.13 6.90
CA GLN A 42 -17.49 -4.59 5.59
C GLN A 42 -16.15 -5.18 5.12
N ILE A 43 -15.22 -5.49 6.03
CA ILE A 43 -13.99 -6.23 5.71
C ILE A 43 -14.32 -7.67 5.30
N LYS A 44 -15.18 -8.35 6.06
CA LYS A 44 -15.58 -9.75 5.80
C LYS A 44 -16.33 -9.89 4.48
N ASP A 45 -17.24 -8.98 4.17
CA ASP A 45 -18.03 -8.98 2.93
C ASP A 45 -17.26 -8.47 1.71
N MET A 46 -15.99 -8.10 1.88
CA MET A 46 -15.13 -7.54 0.83
C MET A 46 -15.66 -6.23 0.22
N VAL A 47 -16.34 -5.40 1.02
CA VAL A 47 -16.56 -3.98 0.68
C VAL A 47 -15.21 -3.29 0.50
N VAL A 48 -14.29 -3.55 1.44
CA VAL A 48 -12.86 -3.21 1.34
C VAL A 48 -12.02 -4.46 1.23
N ARG A 49 -10.95 -4.40 0.44
CA ARG A 49 -10.01 -5.50 0.20
C ARG A 49 -8.63 -4.96 -0.15
N GLY A 50 -7.65 -5.85 -0.14
CA GLY A 50 -6.23 -5.51 -0.19
C GLY A 50 -5.68 -5.39 1.23
N ALA A 51 -4.60 -6.11 1.52
CA ALA A 51 -4.11 -6.25 2.88
C ALA A 51 -3.81 -4.89 3.55
N PRO A 52 -3.15 -3.92 2.88
CA PRO A 52 -2.93 -2.60 3.45
C PRO A 52 -4.23 -1.83 3.72
N ALA A 53 -5.19 -1.81 2.78
CA ALA A 53 -6.47 -1.12 2.96
C ALA A 53 -7.28 -1.69 4.14
N ILE A 54 -7.23 -3.01 4.35
CA ILE A 54 -7.89 -3.66 5.49
C ILE A 54 -7.25 -3.23 6.81
N GLY A 55 -5.91 -3.19 6.89
CA GLY A 55 -5.19 -2.74 8.09
C GLY A 55 -5.52 -1.30 8.46
N VAL A 56 -5.46 -0.39 7.49
CA VAL A 56 -5.82 1.02 7.66
C VAL A 56 -7.29 1.18 8.06
N THR A 57 -8.20 0.41 7.45
CA THR A 57 -9.62 0.42 7.83
C THR A 57 -9.81 0.01 9.30
N GLY A 58 -9.13 -1.04 9.76
CA GLY A 58 -9.19 -1.47 11.15
C GLY A 58 -8.68 -0.41 12.13
N ALA A 59 -7.54 0.22 11.81
CA ALA A 59 -7.00 1.32 12.59
C ALA A 59 -7.97 2.51 12.69
N LEU A 60 -8.50 2.96 11.56
CA LEU A 60 -9.44 4.08 11.52
C LEU A 60 -10.78 3.74 12.19
N ALA A 61 -11.24 2.49 12.11
CA ALA A 61 -12.44 2.06 12.84
C ALA A 61 -12.25 2.14 14.36
N LEU A 62 -11.06 1.82 14.87
CA LEU A 62 -10.71 2.05 16.28
C LEU A 62 -10.72 3.55 16.61
N ALA A 63 -10.19 4.40 15.73
CA ALA A 63 -10.24 5.85 15.93
C ALA A 63 -11.69 6.37 16.02
N VAL A 64 -12.58 5.93 15.11
CA VAL A 64 -14.02 6.26 15.14
C VAL A 64 -14.65 5.82 16.46
N HIS A 65 -14.36 4.61 16.93
CA HIS A 65 -14.84 4.09 18.22
C HIS A 65 -14.41 4.96 19.40
N LEU A 66 -13.11 5.28 19.49
CA LEU A 66 -12.58 6.10 20.58
C LEU A 66 -13.11 7.54 20.53
N ILE A 67 -13.23 8.13 19.34
CA ILE A 67 -13.76 9.49 19.16
C ILE A 67 -15.23 9.55 19.56
N SER A 68 -16.05 8.63 19.06
CA SER A 68 -17.50 8.60 19.35
C SER A 68 -17.82 8.30 20.82
N GLY A 69 -16.96 7.54 21.50
CA GLY A 69 -17.07 7.30 22.94
C GLY A 69 -16.72 8.51 23.81
N GLY A 70 -16.10 9.57 23.27
CA GLY A 70 -15.67 10.73 24.06
C GLY A 70 -14.17 10.82 24.30
N ARG A 71 -13.36 10.22 23.42
CA ARG A 71 -11.89 10.28 23.42
C ARG A 71 -11.28 9.86 24.76
N GLY A 72 -11.82 8.81 25.36
CA GLY A 72 -11.34 8.24 26.60
C GLY A 72 -12.14 8.63 27.85
N LYS A 73 -12.98 9.68 27.77
CA LYS A 73 -13.85 10.10 28.88
C LYS A 73 -14.92 9.08 29.27
N GLN A 74 -15.21 8.14 28.37
CA GLN A 74 -16.10 7.01 28.64
C GLN A 74 -15.53 5.98 29.63
N TYR A 75 -14.21 5.95 29.82
CA TYR A 75 -13.58 4.91 30.64
C TYR A 75 -13.35 5.39 32.08
N ALA A 76 -13.65 4.52 33.04
CA ALA A 76 -13.44 4.78 34.46
C ALA A 76 -11.96 4.76 34.88
N SER A 77 -11.08 4.16 34.07
CA SER A 77 -9.65 4.03 34.36
C SER A 77 -8.83 3.86 33.08
N VAL A 78 -7.50 4.05 33.18
CA VAL A 78 -6.56 3.74 32.10
C VAL A 78 -6.65 2.28 31.69
N GLN A 79 -6.74 1.36 32.66
CA GLN A 79 -6.84 -0.08 32.38
C GLN A 79 -8.09 -0.42 31.56
N ALA A 80 -9.25 0.16 31.90
CA ALA A 80 -10.47 -0.06 31.13
C ALA A 80 -10.36 0.44 29.67
N CYS A 81 -9.62 1.52 29.44
CA CYS A 81 -9.31 2.01 28.09
C CYS A 81 -8.41 1.02 27.33
N LEU A 82 -7.35 0.51 27.96
CA LEU A 82 -6.44 -0.49 27.38
C LEU A 82 -7.17 -1.79 27.00
N ASP A 83 -8.01 -2.29 27.91
CA ASP A 83 -8.77 -3.53 27.71
C ASP A 83 -9.74 -3.40 26.53
N ASP A 84 -10.42 -2.26 26.41
CA ASP A 84 -11.35 -1.98 25.29
C ASP A 84 -10.63 -1.82 23.94
N ILE A 85 -9.48 -1.13 23.91
CA ILE A 85 -8.63 -1.03 22.72
C ILE A 85 -8.16 -2.42 22.28
N ALA A 86 -7.68 -3.23 23.23
CA ALA A 86 -7.20 -4.57 22.96
C ALA A 86 -8.32 -5.45 22.40
N ALA A 87 -9.47 -5.49 23.08
CA ALA A 87 -10.64 -6.26 22.67
C ALA A 87 -11.19 -5.85 21.31
N THR A 88 -11.23 -4.54 21.03
CA THR A 88 -11.69 -4.01 19.73
C THR A 88 -10.78 -4.44 18.59
N MET A 89 -9.46 -4.32 18.76
CA MET A 89 -8.52 -4.75 17.71
C MET A 89 -8.49 -6.26 17.55
N ASP A 90 -8.57 -7.03 18.64
CA ASP A 90 -8.67 -8.50 18.56
C ASP A 90 -9.93 -8.93 17.82
N TYR A 91 -11.07 -8.29 18.10
CA TYR A 91 -12.31 -8.52 17.37
C TYR A 91 -12.15 -8.21 15.87
N LEU A 92 -11.60 -7.04 15.51
CA LEU A 92 -11.39 -6.67 14.11
C LEU A 92 -10.52 -7.68 13.35
N VAL A 93 -9.44 -8.18 13.97
CA VAL A 93 -8.54 -9.19 13.37
C VAL A 93 -9.29 -10.46 12.97
N THR A 94 -10.35 -10.85 13.69
CA THR A 94 -11.16 -12.04 13.34
C THR A 94 -11.96 -11.90 12.05
N SER A 95 -12.11 -10.69 11.48
CA SER A 95 -12.87 -10.48 10.25
C SER A 95 -12.28 -11.24 9.07
N ARG A 96 -10.94 -11.23 8.96
CA ARG A 96 -10.16 -11.93 7.94
C ARG A 96 -8.76 -12.29 8.49
N PRO A 97 -8.62 -13.43 9.19
CA PRO A 97 -7.38 -13.83 9.87
C PRO A 97 -6.16 -13.98 8.95
N THR A 98 -6.37 -14.15 7.64
CA THR A 98 -5.30 -14.23 6.64
C THR A 98 -4.66 -12.87 6.31
N ALA A 99 -5.29 -11.75 6.70
CA ALA A 99 -4.77 -10.41 6.47
C ALA A 99 -3.73 -10.00 7.54
N VAL A 100 -2.47 -10.35 7.30
CA VAL A 100 -1.34 -10.07 8.21
C VAL A 100 -1.25 -8.58 8.59
N ASN A 101 -1.52 -7.68 7.65
CA ASN A 101 -1.50 -6.22 7.89
C ASN A 101 -2.50 -5.77 8.97
N LEU A 102 -3.65 -6.42 9.12
CA LEU A 102 -4.61 -6.08 10.17
C LEU A 102 -4.11 -6.51 11.55
N ALA A 103 -3.50 -7.70 11.62
CA ALA A 103 -2.87 -8.18 12.85
C ALA A 103 -1.69 -7.28 13.25
N ASP A 104 -0.86 -6.86 12.28
CA ASP A 104 0.24 -5.92 12.49
C ASP A 104 -0.27 -4.55 12.98
N SER A 105 -1.33 -4.01 12.37
CA SER A 105 -1.99 -2.79 12.87
C SER A 105 -2.50 -2.94 14.30
N ALA A 106 -3.09 -4.10 14.65
CA ALA A 106 -3.52 -4.39 16.01
C ALA A 106 -2.35 -4.38 17.01
N VAL A 107 -1.24 -5.05 16.68
CA VAL A 107 -0.05 -5.09 17.53
C VAL A 107 0.50 -3.67 17.76
N LYS A 108 0.65 -2.88 16.69
CA LYS A 108 1.18 -1.50 16.76
C LYS A 108 0.32 -0.58 17.60
N LEU A 109 -1.00 -0.60 17.41
CA LEU A 109 -1.90 0.29 18.16
C LEU A 109 -2.01 -0.11 19.64
N LYS A 110 -1.96 -1.41 19.96
CA LYS A 110 -1.87 -1.87 21.35
C LYS A 110 -0.56 -1.44 22.01
N ALA A 111 0.57 -1.48 21.28
CA ALA A 111 1.85 -0.99 21.78
C ALA A 111 1.81 0.52 22.06
N VAL A 112 1.26 1.33 21.15
CA VAL A 112 1.05 2.77 21.36
C VAL A 112 0.21 3.03 22.61
N ALA A 113 -0.86 2.25 22.80
CA ALA A 113 -1.72 2.38 23.98
C ALA A 113 -0.94 2.08 25.28
N ALA A 114 -0.15 1.00 25.29
CA ALA A 114 0.67 0.60 26.42
C ALA A 114 1.77 1.64 26.74
N GLU A 115 2.45 2.16 25.72
CA GLU A 115 3.46 3.21 25.87
C GLU A 115 2.86 4.50 26.43
N ALA A 116 1.70 4.93 25.91
CA ALA A 116 1.00 6.10 26.41
C ALA A 116 0.52 5.93 27.86
N ALA A 117 0.10 4.71 28.24
CA ALA A 117 -0.33 4.39 29.59
C ALA A 117 0.83 4.35 30.60
N ALA A 118 2.06 4.06 30.14
CA ALA A 118 3.25 4.04 30.99
C ALA A 118 3.79 5.44 31.35
N LEU A 119 3.28 6.50 30.71
CA LEU A 119 3.69 7.88 31.00
C LEU A 119 3.19 8.34 32.38
N GLN A 120 4.01 9.15 33.06
CA GLN A 120 3.63 9.72 34.35
C GLN A 120 2.41 10.64 34.20
N GLY A 121 1.35 10.37 34.99
CA GLY A 121 0.10 11.13 34.93
C GLY A 121 -0.83 10.74 33.77
N ALA A 122 -0.60 9.58 33.14
CA ALA A 122 -1.48 9.07 32.10
C ALA A 122 -2.95 8.96 32.58
N THR A 123 -3.86 9.38 31.71
CA THR A 123 -5.31 9.24 31.88
C THR A 123 -5.88 8.43 30.73
N ALA A 124 -7.11 7.92 30.88
CA ALA A 124 -7.78 7.23 29.78
C ALA A 124 -7.94 8.15 28.55
N GLU A 125 -8.15 9.45 28.78
CA GLU A 125 -8.21 10.47 27.72
C GLU A 125 -6.86 10.64 27.00
N SER A 126 -5.74 10.73 27.73
CA SER A 126 -4.42 10.86 27.09
C SER A 126 -4.05 9.64 26.26
N VAL A 127 -4.39 8.42 26.74
CA VAL A 127 -4.17 7.17 26.01
C VAL A 127 -5.01 7.11 24.74
N ALA A 128 -6.32 7.38 24.86
CA ALA A 128 -7.21 7.37 23.70
C ALA A 128 -6.80 8.41 22.64
N VAL A 129 -6.38 9.60 23.05
CA VAL A 129 -5.88 10.64 22.14
C VAL A 129 -4.62 10.17 21.40
N ALA A 130 -3.67 9.54 22.09
CA ALA A 130 -2.45 9.02 21.47
C ALA A 130 -2.77 7.91 20.45
N VAL A 131 -3.68 7.00 20.78
CA VAL A 131 -4.09 5.91 19.89
C VAL A 131 -4.88 6.41 18.68
N VAL A 132 -5.77 7.39 18.86
CA VAL A 132 -6.47 8.05 17.75
C VAL A 132 -5.46 8.70 16.80
N ALA A 133 -4.49 9.46 17.32
CA ALA A 133 -3.48 10.10 16.49
C ALA A 133 -2.63 9.08 15.72
N ALA A 134 -2.23 7.98 16.37
CA ALA A 134 -1.49 6.90 15.71
C ALA A 134 -2.32 6.20 14.63
N ALA A 135 -3.60 5.93 14.89
CA ALA A 135 -4.52 5.33 13.93
C ALA A 135 -4.75 6.23 12.71
N GLU A 136 -4.98 7.53 12.92
CA GLU A 136 -5.15 8.51 11.83
C GLU A 136 -3.89 8.63 10.97
N ALA A 137 -2.71 8.60 11.60
CA ALA A 137 -1.44 8.65 10.90
C ALA A 137 -1.21 7.46 9.96
N THR A 138 -1.81 6.29 10.20
CA THR A 138 -1.64 5.11 9.35
C THR A 138 -2.06 5.34 7.90
N LEU A 139 -3.09 6.17 7.68
CA LEU A 139 -3.59 6.49 6.34
C LEU A 139 -2.54 7.24 5.52
N GLU A 140 -1.97 8.30 6.08
CA GLU A 140 -0.96 9.11 5.40
C GLU A 140 0.37 8.36 5.25
N GLN A 141 0.75 7.57 6.27
CA GLN A 141 1.93 6.73 6.23
C GLN A 141 1.85 5.68 5.12
N ASP A 142 0.71 5.00 4.96
CA ASP A 142 0.52 4.02 3.88
C ASP A 142 0.56 4.69 2.49
N ILE A 143 -0.07 5.85 2.33
CA ILE A 143 0.01 6.63 1.08
C ILE A 143 1.46 7.03 0.76
N ALA A 144 2.22 7.48 1.76
CA ALA A 144 3.62 7.84 1.60
C ALA A 144 4.48 6.62 1.20
N ALA A 145 4.28 5.48 1.87
CA ALA A 145 4.95 4.22 1.56
C ALA A 145 4.64 3.76 0.13
N ASN A 146 3.37 3.80 -0.28
CA ASN A 146 2.94 3.43 -1.63
C ASN A 146 3.60 4.29 -2.71
N LYS A 147 3.74 5.60 -2.49
CA LYS A 147 4.46 6.49 -3.41
C LYS A 147 5.96 6.18 -3.46
N ALA A 148 6.57 5.89 -2.32
CA ALA A 148 7.98 5.50 -2.26
C ALA A 148 8.23 4.18 -3.01
N ILE A 149 7.35 3.18 -2.83
CA ILE A 149 7.34 1.92 -3.59
C ILE A 149 7.24 2.21 -5.09
N GLY A 150 6.30 3.08 -5.50
CA GLY A 150 6.14 3.44 -6.90
C GLY A 150 7.40 4.06 -7.51
N ALA A 151 8.00 5.02 -6.82
CA ALA A 151 9.23 5.69 -7.27
C ALA A 151 10.43 4.73 -7.34
N ALA A 152 10.67 3.96 -6.29
CA ALA A 152 11.76 2.97 -6.24
C ALA A 152 11.57 1.87 -7.30
N GLY A 153 10.34 1.40 -7.47
CA GLY A 153 10.01 0.36 -8.44
C GLY A 153 10.16 0.83 -9.88
N ALA A 154 9.74 2.06 -10.20
CA ALA A 154 9.93 2.64 -11.53
C ALA A 154 11.43 2.73 -11.87
N ALA A 155 12.26 3.18 -10.93
CA ALA A 155 13.71 3.26 -11.12
C ALA A 155 14.35 1.87 -11.33
N ALA A 156 14.01 0.90 -10.49
CA ALA A 156 14.53 -0.47 -10.56
C ALA A 156 14.12 -1.17 -11.87
N LEU A 157 12.85 -1.04 -12.26
CA LEU A 157 12.31 -1.61 -13.48
C LEU A 157 13.00 -1.05 -14.72
N LEU A 158 13.12 0.28 -14.82
CA LEU A 158 13.81 0.92 -15.95
C LEU A 158 15.28 0.48 -16.05
N SER A 159 15.97 0.35 -14.91
CA SER A 159 17.35 -0.15 -14.86
C SER A 159 17.46 -1.60 -15.36
N ALA A 160 16.59 -2.49 -14.90
CA ALA A 160 16.59 -3.90 -15.29
C ALA A 160 16.22 -4.13 -16.75
N VAL A 161 15.31 -3.32 -17.31
CA VAL A 161 14.96 -3.33 -18.74
C VAL A 161 16.14 -2.83 -19.57
N ALA A 162 16.78 -1.73 -19.17
CA ALA A 162 17.93 -1.18 -19.88
C ALA A 162 19.11 -2.17 -19.94
N ALA A 163 19.39 -2.88 -18.84
CA ALA A 163 20.45 -3.88 -18.76
C ALA A 163 20.27 -5.06 -19.73
N ARG A 164 19.04 -5.35 -20.17
CA ARG A 164 18.71 -6.46 -21.08
C ARG A 164 18.77 -6.10 -22.56
N GLY A 165 19.06 -4.84 -22.90
CA GLY A 165 19.33 -4.42 -24.29
C GLY A 165 18.14 -4.54 -25.26
N LYS A 166 16.89 -4.67 -24.77
CA LYS A 166 15.70 -4.69 -25.64
C LYS A 166 15.55 -3.34 -26.37
N ALA A 167 14.96 -3.35 -27.57
CA ALA A 167 14.93 -2.20 -28.51
C ALA A 167 14.35 -0.88 -27.94
N HIS A 168 13.58 -0.96 -26.85
CA HIS A 168 13.12 0.16 -26.04
C HIS A 168 14.13 0.61 -24.98
N ALA A 169 15.44 0.37 -25.13
CA ALA A 169 16.49 0.79 -24.18
C ALA A 169 17.28 2.04 -24.63
N ARG A 170 16.73 2.84 -25.57
CA ARG A 170 17.33 4.14 -25.95
C ARG A 170 17.01 5.20 -24.88
N PRO A 171 17.90 6.15 -24.55
CA PRO A 171 17.56 7.28 -23.69
C PRO A 171 16.27 7.96 -24.15
N GLY A 172 15.26 8.05 -23.28
CA GLY A 172 13.94 8.61 -23.63
C GLY A 172 12.86 7.60 -24.02
N SER A 173 13.21 6.32 -24.14
CA SER A 173 12.26 5.23 -24.37
C SER A 173 11.25 5.07 -23.22
N LYS A 174 10.09 4.54 -23.61
CA LYS A 174 9.01 4.14 -22.71
C LYS A 174 9.00 2.61 -22.59
N VAL A 175 8.41 2.10 -21.52
CA VAL A 175 8.30 0.67 -21.23
C VAL A 175 6.86 0.22 -21.23
N THR A 176 6.66 -1.03 -21.64
CA THR A 176 5.38 -1.72 -21.54
C THR A 176 5.41 -2.71 -20.37
N VAL A 177 4.45 -2.57 -19.47
CA VAL A 177 4.41 -3.31 -18.21
C VAL A 177 3.18 -4.21 -18.16
N LEU A 178 3.35 -5.47 -17.73
CA LEU A 178 2.25 -6.35 -17.40
C LEU A 178 2.06 -6.43 -15.87
N THR A 179 0.80 -6.41 -15.42
CA THR A 179 0.44 -6.58 -14.01
C THR A 179 -0.70 -7.59 -13.83
N HIS A 180 -0.92 -8.00 -12.59
CA HIS A 180 -1.88 -9.04 -12.21
C HIS A 180 -2.64 -8.65 -10.94
N CYS A 181 -3.88 -9.11 -10.81
CA CYS A 181 -4.80 -8.74 -9.73
C CYS A 181 -5.07 -7.23 -9.68
N ASN A 182 -5.32 -6.70 -8.50
CA ASN A 182 -5.48 -5.28 -8.22
C ASN A 182 -4.65 -4.89 -7.01
N THR A 183 -3.79 -3.90 -7.23
CA THR A 183 -2.73 -3.45 -6.32
C THR A 183 -2.67 -1.91 -6.30
N GLY A 184 -3.77 -1.27 -6.70
CA GLY A 184 -3.90 0.17 -6.81
C GLY A 184 -4.44 0.82 -5.54
N SER A 185 -5.05 2.00 -5.70
CA SER A 185 -5.68 2.74 -4.62
C SER A 185 -6.90 2.02 -4.08
N LEU A 186 -7.46 1.05 -4.83
CA LEU A 186 -8.53 0.18 -4.34
C LEU A 186 -8.02 -0.95 -3.44
N ALA A 187 -6.72 -1.22 -3.39
CA ALA A 187 -6.13 -2.26 -2.54
C ALA A 187 -5.29 -1.70 -1.37
N THR A 188 -5.07 -0.39 -1.33
CA THR A 188 -4.27 0.30 -0.30
C THR A 188 -4.98 1.55 0.21
N ALA A 189 -4.35 2.35 1.07
CA ALA A 189 -4.88 3.67 1.44
C ALA A 189 -4.96 4.65 0.25
N GLY A 190 -4.18 4.40 -0.80
CA GLY A 190 -4.08 5.23 -1.99
C GLY A 190 -2.81 4.98 -2.76
N TYR A 191 -2.78 5.39 -4.04
CA TYR A 191 -1.68 5.22 -5.00
C TYR A 191 -1.35 3.76 -5.37
N GLY A 192 -1.31 2.83 -4.42
CA GLY A 192 -1.04 1.41 -4.65
C GLY A 192 0.44 1.02 -4.66
N THR A 193 0.69 -0.29 -4.80
CA THR A 193 2.04 -0.86 -4.84
C THR A 193 2.49 -1.09 -6.29
N ALA A 194 2.17 -2.23 -6.89
CA ALA A 194 2.54 -2.52 -8.29
C ALA A 194 1.85 -1.57 -9.27
N LEU A 195 0.56 -1.25 -9.07
CA LEU A 195 -0.09 -0.20 -9.85
C LEU A 195 0.47 1.20 -9.51
N GLY A 196 1.02 1.38 -8.30
CA GLY A 196 1.79 2.57 -7.93
C GLY A 196 3.07 2.73 -8.74
N VAL A 197 3.77 1.62 -9.04
CA VAL A 197 4.93 1.62 -9.97
C VAL A 197 4.48 2.02 -11.38
N VAL A 198 3.35 1.50 -11.85
CA VAL A 198 2.77 1.89 -13.16
C VAL A 198 2.40 3.37 -13.19
N ARG A 199 1.77 3.89 -12.12
CA ARG A 199 1.47 5.32 -11.96
C ARG A 199 2.73 6.17 -11.98
N ALA A 200 3.77 5.78 -11.24
CA ALA A 200 5.05 6.49 -11.21
C ALA A 200 5.72 6.53 -12.61
N LEU A 201 5.69 5.42 -13.36
CA LEU A 201 6.16 5.40 -14.75
C LEU A 201 5.36 6.33 -15.65
N HIS A 202 4.03 6.39 -15.46
CA HIS A 202 3.18 7.30 -16.22
C HIS A 202 3.46 8.77 -15.90
N GLU A 203 3.56 9.13 -14.62
CA GLU A 203 3.91 10.47 -14.14
C GLU A 203 5.27 10.95 -14.67
N GLN A 204 6.22 10.02 -14.86
CA GLN A 204 7.54 10.29 -15.45
C GLN A 204 7.53 10.33 -16.99
N GLY A 205 6.38 10.10 -17.64
CA GLY A 205 6.27 10.00 -19.10
C GLY A 205 6.97 8.78 -19.71
N LYS A 206 7.21 7.73 -18.89
CA LYS A 206 7.95 6.51 -19.24
C LYS A 206 7.06 5.29 -19.47
N LEU A 207 5.76 5.37 -19.21
CA LEU A 207 4.83 4.29 -19.52
C LEU A 207 4.38 4.37 -20.98
N GLU A 208 4.57 3.28 -21.72
CA GLU A 208 4.01 3.07 -23.06
C GLU A 208 2.63 2.42 -22.96
N ARG A 209 2.53 1.32 -22.20
CA ARG A 209 1.28 0.62 -21.87
C ARG A 209 1.35 -0.07 -20.53
N CYS A 210 0.18 -0.21 -19.90
CA CYS A 210 -0.06 -1.23 -18.89
C CYS A 210 -0.99 -2.32 -19.43
N TYR A 211 -0.52 -3.56 -19.46
CA TYR A 211 -1.33 -4.74 -19.67
C TYR A 211 -1.81 -5.27 -18.31
N ALA A 212 -3.12 -5.36 -18.10
CA ALA A 212 -3.71 -5.90 -16.88
C ALA A 212 -4.39 -7.23 -17.18
N CYS A 213 -4.01 -8.30 -16.47
CA CYS A 213 -4.68 -9.60 -16.59
C CYS A 213 -6.03 -9.60 -15.87
N GLU A 214 -7.04 -10.29 -16.38
CA GLU A 214 -8.40 -10.29 -15.81
C GLU A 214 -8.44 -10.79 -14.37
N THR A 215 -7.57 -11.75 -14.03
CA THR A 215 -7.41 -12.37 -12.71
C THR A 215 -8.63 -13.20 -12.30
N ARG A 216 -8.86 -14.33 -12.97
CA ARG A 216 -9.89 -15.29 -12.56
C ARG A 216 -9.54 -15.94 -11.20
N PRO A 217 -10.55 -16.43 -10.46
CA PRO A 217 -11.97 -16.37 -10.78
C PRO A 217 -12.66 -15.04 -10.41
N TYR A 218 -12.05 -14.24 -9.54
CA TYR A 218 -12.74 -13.10 -8.91
C TYR A 218 -12.68 -11.81 -9.75
N ASN A 219 -11.95 -11.84 -10.85
CA ASN A 219 -11.86 -10.80 -11.87
C ASN A 219 -11.36 -9.46 -11.30
N GLN A 220 -10.39 -9.50 -10.39
CA GLN A 220 -9.84 -8.29 -9.77
C GLN A 220 -9.25 -7.34 -10.81
N GLY A 221 -8.48 -7.85 -11.77
CA GLY A 221 -7.85 -7.01 -12.78
C GLY A 221 -8.86 -6.44 -13.76
N ALA A 222 -9.83 -7.25 -14.21
CA ALA A 222 -10.88 -6.79 -15.10
C ALA A 222 -11.85 -5.78 -14.45
N ARG A 223 -12.20 -5.98 -13.17
CA ARG A 223 -13.18 -5.12 -12.48
C ARG A 223 -12.56 -3.88 -11.85
N LEU A 224 -11.40 -4.01 -11.21
CA LEU A 224 -10.83 -2.95 -10.38
C LEU A 224 -9.61 -2.31 -11.03
N THR A 225 -8.63 -3.09 -11.49
CA THR A 225 -7.42 -2.52 -12.11
C THR A 225 -7.75 -1.79 -13.41
N ALA A 226 -8.57 -2.39 -14.27
CA ALA A 226 -9.05 -1.71 -15.47
C ALA A 226 -9.85 -0.44 -15.14
N PHE A 227 -10.66 -0.46 -14.08
CA PHE A 227 -11.39 0.72 -13.62
C PHE A 227 -10.43 1.84 -13.19
N GLU A 228 -9.42 1.54 -12.37
CA GLU A 228 -8.39 2.51 -11.96
C GLU A 228 -7.60 3.06 -13.15
N LEU A 229 -7.16 2.20 -14.07
CA LEU A 229 -6.38 2.59 -15.24
C LEU A 229 -7.17 3.54 -16.15
N VAL A 230 -8.47 3.26 -16.37
CA VAL A 230 -9.36 4.12 -17.17
C VAL A 230 -9.65 5.43 -16.43
N HIS A 231 -9.97 5.36 -15.13
CA HIS A 231 -10.25 6.53 -14.31
C HIS A 231 -9.08 7.52 -14.30
N ASP A 232 -7.86 7.01 -14.17
CA ASP A 232 -6.64 7.82 -14.12
C ASP A 232 -6.09 8.19 -15.51
N GLY A 233 -6.72 7.73 -16.59
CA GLY A 233 -6.33 8.05 -17.97
C GLY A 233 -5.03 7.39 -18.44
N LEU A 234 -4.64 6.26 -17.84
CA LEU A 234 -3.42 5.54 -18.22
C LEU A 234 -3.61 4.76 -19.53
N PRO A 235 -2.60 4.69 -20.42
CA PRO A 235 -2.65 3.84 -21.59
C PRO A 235 -2.63 2.37 -21.17
N ALA A 236 -3.75 1.67 -21.33
CA ALA A 236 -3.92 0.33 -20.81
C ALA A 236 -4.72 -0.61 -21.72
N THR A 237 -4.47 -1.91 -21.57
CA THR A 237 -5.18 -3.00 -22.25
C THR A 237 -5.47 -4.14 -21.27
N LEU A 238 -6.72 -4.61 -21.24
CA LEU A 238 -7.14 -5.80 -20.48
C LEU A 238 -6.91 -7.06 -21.32
N LEU A 239 -6.45 -8.14 -20.69
CA LEU A 239 -6.30 -9.45 -21.31
C LEU A 239 -6.79 -10.57 -20.39
N VAL A 240 -7.17 -11.70 -20.97
CA VAL A 240 -7.39 -12.94 -20.20
C VAL A 240 -6.06 -13.48 -19.67
N ASP A 241 -6.09 -14.17 -18.53
CA ASP A 241 -4.87 -14.64 -17.86
C ASP A 241 -4.01 -15.52 -18.77
N SER A 242 -4.64 -16.37 -19.58
CA SER A 242 -3.97 -17.32 -20.50
C SER A 242 -3.28 -16.65 -21.69
N ALA A 243 -3.54 -15.36 -21.96
CA ALA A 243 -2.92 -14.63 -23.07
C ALA A 243 -1.56 -14.03 -22.69
N ALA A 244 -1.21 -13.97 -21.40
CA ALA A 244 0.00 -13.29 -20.92
C ALA A 244 1.28 -13.86 -21.54
N ALA A 245 1.43 -15.19 -21.59
CA ALA A 245 2.61 -15.83 -22.18
C ALA A 245 2.74 -15.56 -23.69
N ALA A 246 1.62 -15.58 -24.43
CA ALA A 246 1.62 -15.28 -25.86
C ALA A 246 2.01 -13.81 -26.12
N LEU A 247 1.52 -12.89 -25.29
CA LEU A 247 1.88 -11.47 -25.36
C LEU A 247 3.38 -11.25 -25.07
N MET A 248 3.92 -11.93 -24.06
CA MET A 248 5.36 -11.91 -23.76
C MET A 248 6.19 -12.47 -24.91
N ALA A 249 5.76 -13.56 -25.54
CA ALA A 249 6.44 -14.19 -26.67
C ALA A 249 6.49 -13.29 -27.91
N GLN A 250 5.49 -12.42 -28.10
CA GLN A 250 5.47 -11.41 -29.17
C GLN A 250 6.43 -10.23 -28.91
N GLY A 251 7.03 -10.15 -27.72
CA GLY A 251 7.93 -9.06 -27.34
C GLY A 251 7.22 -7.77 -26.93
N GLU A 252 5.91 -7.83 -26.67
CA GLU A 252 5.08 -6.69 -26.30
C GLU A 252 5.22 -6.27 -24.83
N VAL A 253 5.93 -7.06 -24.02
CA VAL A 253 6.11 -6.82 -22.57
C VAL A 253 7.60 -6.65 -22.24
N ASP A 254 7.95 -5.51 -21.64
CA ASP A 254 9.31 -5.20 -21.21
C ASP A 254 9.58 -5.64 -19.77
N ALA A 255 8.57 -5.58 -18.90
CA ALA A 255 8.66 -5.99 -17.49
C ALA A 255 7.31 -6.44 -16.93
N VAL A 256 7.36 -7.28 -15.89
CA VAL A 256 6.18 -7.65 -15.09
C VAL A 256 6.34 -7.05 -13.69
N VAL A 257 5.27 -6.45 -13.15
CA VAL A 257 5.22 -6.00 -11.75
C VAL A 257 3.90 -6.42 -11.11
N VAL A 258 4.00 -7.11 -9.97
CA VAL A 258 2.85 -7.63 -9.21
C VAL A 258 2.91 -7.20 -7.75
N GLY A 259 1.78 -7.28 -7.05
CA GLY A 259 1.75 -7.12 -5.59
C GLY A 259 2.22 -8.37 -4.86
N ALA A 260 2.03 -8.38 -3.55
CA ALA A 260 2.15 -9.58 -2.72
C ALA A 260 1.10 -9.56 -1.62
N ASP A 261 0.69 -10.76 -1.20
CA ASP A 261 -0.07 -10.98 0.03
C ASP A 261 0.89 -11.33 1.17
N ARG A 262 1.99 -12.05 0.88
CA ARG A 262 3.07 -12.34 1.82
C ARG A 262 4.40 -12.60 1.09
N VAL A 263 5.49 -12.09 1.63
CA VAL A 263 6.86 -12.37 1.16
C VAL A 263 7.66 -12.94 2.33
N VAL A 264 8.18 -14.16 2.21
CA VAL A 264 8.86 -14.85 3.33
C VAL A 264 10.39 -14.65 3.30
N ALA A 265 11.11 -15.21 4.28
CA ALA A 265 12.52 -14.91 4.54
C ALA A 265 13.48 -15.10 3.35
N ASN A 266 13.20 -16.06 2.45
CA ASN A 266 14.00 -16.33 1.25
C ASN A 266 13.52 -15.56 -0.01
N GLY A 267 12.47 -14.75 0.12
CA GLY A 267 11.85 -14.01 -0.98
C GLY A 267 10.75 -14.75 -1.74
N ASP A 268 10.41 -15.99 -1.36
CA ASP A 268 9.23 -16.65 -1.91
C ASP A 268 7.99 -15.80 -1.61
N THR A 269 7.18 -15.60 -2.64
CA THR A 269 6.09 -14.63 -2.61
C THR A 269 4.77 -15.33 -2.85
N ALA A 270 3.91 -15.35 -1.84
CA ALA A 270 2.50 -15.68 -2.03
C ALA A 270 1.75 -14.46 -2.56
N ASN A 271 1.06 -14.64 -3.68
CA ASN A 271 0.22 -13.62 -4.29
C ASN A 271 -0.94 -14.29 -5.04
N LYS A 272 -1.88 -13.50 -5.54
CA LYS A 272 -3.07 -13.98 -6.27
C LYS A 272 -2.73 -15.06 -7.31
N ILE A 273 -3.50 -16.15 -7.31
CA ILE A 273 -3.37 -17.27 -8.25
C ILE A 273 -3.18 -16.76 -9.70
N GLY A 274 -2.23 -17.34 -10.41
CA GLY A 274 -1.74 -16.90 -11.72
C GLY A 274 -0.41 -16.15 -11.65
N THR A 275 -0.01 -15.62 -10.48
CA THR A 275 1.26 -14.89 -10.32
C THR A 275 2.46 -15.78 -10.66
N PHE A 276 2.49 -17.00 -10.14
CA PHE A 276 3.55 -17.94 -10.44
C PHE A 276 3.62 -18.29 -11.93
N SER A 277 2.47 -18.45 -12.59
CA SER A 277 2.41 -18.69 -14.04
C SER A 277 3.03 -17.53 -14.83
N HIS A 278 2.74 -16.29 -14.43
CA HIS A 278 3.34 -15.10 -15.06
C HIS A 278 4.85 -15.02 -14.83
N ALA A 279 5.33 -15.38 -13.64
CA ALA A 279 6.77 -15.42 -13.34
C ALA A 279 7.51 -16.47 -14.19
N VAL A 280 6.92 -17.66 -14.37
CA VAL A 280 7.47 -18.71 -15.24
C VAL A 280 7.52 -18.24 -16.69
N ALA A 281 6.44 -17.63 -17.20
CA ALA A 281 6.41 -17.10 -18.57
C ALA A 281 7.43 -15.97 -18.76
N ALA A 282 7.53 -15.04 -17.81
CA ALA A 282 8.49 -13.95 -17.84
C ALA A 282 9.93 -14.47 -17.89
N ALA A 283 10.26 -15.45 -17.04
CA ALA A 283 11.58 -16.07 -17.03
C ALA A 283 11.91 -16.76 -18.37
N ALA A 284 10.96 -17.48 -18.96
CA ALA A 284 11.13 -18.14 -20.26
C ALA A 284 11.41 -17.15 -21.42
N HIS A 285 10.98 -15.90 -21.28
CA HIS A 285 11.17 -14.84 -22.28
C HIS A 285 12.20 -13.77 -21.87
N GLY A 286 12.96 -14.02 -20.80
CA GLY A 286 13.99 -13.09 -20.30
C GLY A 286 13.45 -11.74 -19.85
N ILE A 287 12.20 -11.67 -19.40
CA ILE A 287 11.52 -10.47 -18.92
C ILE A 287 11.73 -10.37 -17.39
N PRO A 288 12.21 -9.23 -16.86
CA PRO A 288 12.35 -9.04 -15.42
C PRO A 288 10.98 -9.03 -14.74
N PHE A 289 10.87 -9.77 -13.63
CA PHE A 289 9.66 -9.92 -12.85
C PHE A 289 9.85 -9.30 -11.47
N PHE A 290 9.04 -8.30 -11.13
CA PHE A 290 9.14 -7.57 -9.87
C PHE A 290 7.93 -7.84 -8.97
N VAL A 291 8.21 -7.89 -7.67
CA VAL A 291 7.19 -7.87 -6.61
C VAL A 291 7.25 -6.51 -5.95
N ALA A 292 6.12 -5.84 -5.76
CA ALA A 292 6.01 -4.56 -5.08
C ALA A 292 5.11 -4.70 -3.85
N ALA A 293 5.70 -4.57 -2.66
CA ALA A 293 5.04 -4.80 -1.39
C ALA A 293 5.65 -3.94 -0.28
N PRO A 294 4.84 -3.38 0.64
CA PRO A 294 5.37 -2.63 1.77
C PRO A 294 6.11 -3.55 2.74
N THR A 295 6.99 -3.00 3.58
CA THR A 295 7.71 -3.78 4.61
C THR A 295 6.79 -4.53 5.57
N THR A 296 5.55 -4.06 5.74
CA THR A 296 4.50 -4.72 6.53
C THR A 296 3.98 -6.02 5.94
N THR A 297 4.28 -6.31 4.66
CA THR A 297 3.93 -7.55 3.97
C THR A 297 5.08 -8.58 3.98
N LEU A 298 6.28 -8.19 4.44
CA LEU A 298 7.44 -9.06 4.57
C LEU A 298 7.37 -9.83 5.90
N ASP A 299 7.35 -11.15 5.83
CA ASP A 299 7.26 -12.09 6.94
C ASP A 299 8.59 -12.84 7.10
N ALA A 300 9.48 -12.31 7.94
CA ALA A 300 10.75 -12.96 8.26
C ALA A 300 10.59 -14.18 9.20
N GLY A 301 9.37 -14.49 9.67
CA GLY A 301 9.10 -15.61 10.57
C GLY A 301 9.01 -16.96 9.86
N LEU A 302 8.66 -16.97 8.57
CA LEU A 302 8.63 -18.17 7.74
C LEU A 302 9.90 -18.28 6.90
N GLY A 303 10.50 -19.47 6.84
CA GLY A 303 11.75 -19.71 6.12
C GLY A 303 11.59 -19.77 4.60
N SER A 304 10.48 -20.36 4.14
CA SER A 304 10.20 -20.64 2.73
C SER A 304 8.72 -20.58 2.39
N GLY A 305 8.41 -20.53 1.09
CA GLY A 305 7.04 -20.51 0.62
C GLY A 305 6.24 -21.80 0.87
N GLU A 306 6.92 -22.91 1.19
CA GLU A 306 6.27 -24.19 1.53
C GLU A 306 5.50 -24.13 2.86
N GLU A 307 5.86 -23.19 3.72
CA GLU A 307 5.22 -22.98 5.03
C GLU A 307 3.95 -22.12 4.93
N ILE A 308 3.64 -21.57 3.74
CA ILE A 308 2.48 -20.72 3.53
C ILE A 308 1.24 -21.59 3.30
N GLU A 309 0.27 -21.49 4.20
CA GLU A 309 -1.05 -22.09 4.00
C GLU A 309 -1.81 -21.35 2.89
N ILE A 310 -2.18 -22.07 1.82
CA ILE A 310 -2.91 -21.50 0.68
C ILE A 310 -4.40 -21.61 0.90
N GLU A 311 -5.06 -20.45 1.04
CA GLU A 311 -6.52 -20.33 1.13
C GLU A 311 -7.20 -21.00 -0.08
N GLN A 312 -8.04 -22.00 0.20
CA GLN A 312 -8.94 -22.62 -0.76
C GLN A 312 -10.34 -22.01 -0.60
N ARG A 313 -10.98 -21.67 -1.72
CA ARG A 313 -12.32 -21.06 -1.70
C ARG A 313 -13.41 -21.95 -2.29
N PRO A 314 -14.69 -21.62 -2.02
CA PRO A 314 -15.81 -22.38 -2.56
C PRO A 314 -15.76 -22.48 -4.09
N ALA A 315 -16.24 -23.61 -4.61
CA ALA A 315 -16.23 -23.93 -6.04
C ALA A 315 -17.10 -22.95 -6.86
N GLU A 316 -18.07 -22.32 -6.22
CA GLU A 316 -19.03 -21.38 -6.78
C GLU A 316 -18.35 -20.20 -7.47
N GLU A 317 -17.20 -19.72 -6.97
CA GLU A 317 -16.45 -18.62 -7.61
C GLU A 317 -15.95 -18.98 -9.02
N ILE A 318 -15.63 -20.27 -9.25
CA ILE A 318 -15.22 -20.77 -10.57
C ILE A 318 -16.43 -21.17 -11.39
N THR A 319 -17.34 -21.93 -10.79
CA THR A 319 -18.46 -22.59 -11.49
C THR A 319 -19.60 -21.64 -11.83
N HIS A 320 -19.74 -20.51 -11.15
CA HIS A 320 -20.78 -19.52 -11.38
C HIS A 320 -20.19 -18.18 -11.84
N PHE A 321 -20.94 -17.51 -12.71
CA PHE A 321 -20.70 -16.13 -13.11
C PHE A 321 -22.00 -15.34 -12.98
N LYS A 322 -21.98 -14.26 -12.20
CA LYS A 322 -23.18 -13.43 -11.90
C LYS A 322 -24.39 -14.25 -11.43
N GLY A 323 -24.15 -15.22 -10.55
CA GLY A 323 -25.19 -16.08 -9.97
C GLY A 323 -25.67 -17.21 -10.89
N GLN A 324 -25.19 -17.28 -12.13
CA GLN A 324 -25.54 -18.35 -13.07
C GLN A 324 -24.40 -19.37 -13.15
N ARG A 325 -24.71 -20.66 -13.03
CA ARG A 325 -23.74 -21.74 -13.26
C ARG A 325 -23.33 -21.77 -14.74
N VAL A 326 -22.02 -21.76 -15.01
CA VAL A 326 -21.43 -21.74 -16.36
C VAL A 326 -20.59 -22.98 -16.69
N VAL A 327 -20.60 -23.97 -15.80
CA VAL A 327 -19.92 -25.27 -15.98
C VAL A 327 -20.91 -26.43 -15.75
N VAL A 328 -20.57 -27.62 -16.25
CA VAL A 328 -21.39 -28.83 -16.05
C VAL A 328 -21.57 -29.18 -14.58
N GLU A 329 -22.74 -29.73 -14.21
CA GLU A 329 -23.02 -30.19 -12.85
C GLU A 329 -22.15 -31.40 -12.46
N GLY A 330 -21.76 -31.50 -11.19
CA GLY A 330 -20.98 -32.64 -10.67
C GLY A 330 -19.47 -32.63 -10.95
N ILE A 331 -18.91 -31.62 -11.63
CA ILE A 331 -17.45 -31.49 -11.79
C ILE A 331 -16.78 -31.03 -10.48
N ASN A 332 -15.67 -31.68 -10.11
CA ASN A 332 -14.85 -31.26 -8.98
C ASN A 332 -14.04 -30.00 -9.34
N VAL A 333 -13.83 -29.13 -8.37
CA VAL A 333 -13.18 -27.83 -8.57
C VAL A 333 -12.01 -27.68 -7.60
N TRP A 334 -10.88 -27.23 -8.12
CA TRP A 334 -9.73 -26.79 -7.34
C TRP A 334 -9.62 -25.26 -7.45
N ASN A 335 -9.79 -24.56 -6.34
CA ASN A 335 -9.87 -23.09 -6.30
C ASN A 335 -8.91 -22.48 -5.26
N PRO A 336 -7.59 -22.61 -5.46
CA PRO A 336 -6.62 -21.89 -4.64
C PRO A 336 -6.71 -20.39 -4.93
N CYS A 337 -6.78 -19.58 -3.88
CA CYS A 337 -6.79 -18.12 -4.01
C CYS A 337 -5.43 -17.53 -4.35
N PHE A 338 -4.37 -18.24 -4.02
CA PHE A 338 -3.00 -17.77 -4.10
C PHE A 338 -2.11 -18.88 -4.66
N ASP A 339 -1.00 -18.50 -5.27
CA ASP A 339 0.13 -19.38 -5.54
C ASP A 339 1.41 -18.76 -4.97
N VAL A 340 2.47 -19.56 -4.93
CA VAL A 340 3.77 -19.14 -4.44
C VAL A 340 4.72 -19.00 -5.61
N THR A 341 5.24 -17.80 -5.82
CA THR A 341 6.33 -17.53 -6.76
C THR A 341 7.66 -17.71 -6.05
N PRO A 342 8.52 -18.65 -6.48
CA PRO A 342 9.82 -18.82 -5.88
C PRO A 342 10.72 -17.59 -6.07
N GLY A 343 11.45 -17.19 -5.03
CA GLY A 343 12.27 -15.98 -5.03
C GLY A 343 13.30 -15.91 -6.18
N ARG A 344 13.78 -17.08 -6.65
CA ARG A 344 14.70 -17.18 -7.80
C ARG A 344 14.13 -16.64 -9.12
N LEU A 345 12.81 -16.58 -9.27
CA LEU A 345 12.13 -16.02 -10.44
C LEU A 345 11.88 -14.52 -10.32
N VAL A 346 12.10 -13.94 -9.13
CA VAL A 346 11.87 -12.52 -8.84
C VAL A 346 13.17 -11.75 -9.05
N GLU A 347 13.13 -10.77 -9.95
CA GLU A 347 14.25 -9.85 -10.22
C GLU A 347 14.53 -8.97 -9.00
N GLY A 348 13.49 -8.43 -8.38
CA GLY A 348 13.59 -7.56 -7.20
C GLY A 348 12.27 -7.47 -6.44
N ILE A 349 12.37 -7.34 -5.12
CA ILE A 349 11.25 -7.08 -4.21
C ILE A 349 11.33 -5.61 -3.79
N ILE A 350 10.38 -4.80 -4.26
CA ILE A 350 10.34 -3.35 -4.10
C ILE A 350 9.53 -3.01 -2.86
N THR A 351 10.14 -2.24 -1.95
CA THR A 351 9.53 -1.71 -0.73
C THR A 351 9.66 -0.18 -0.68
N GLU A 352 9.03 0.44 0.32
CA GLU A 352 9.17 1.87 0.60
C GLU A 352 10.59 2.27 1.05
N GLU A 353 11.40 1.30 1.49
CA GLU A 353 12.80 1.48 1.89
C GLU A 353 13.79 1.11 0.77
N GLY A 354 13.28 0.84 -0.43
CA GLY A 354 14.07 0.44 -1.60
C GLY A 354 13.88 -1.02 -2.01
N VAL A 355 14.79 -1.54 -2.82
CA VAL A 355 14.71 -2.92 -3.33
C VAL A 355 15.48 -3.85 -2.40
N VAL A 356 14.86 -4.94 -1.97
CA VAL A 356 15.49 -5.96 -1.13
C VAL A 356 16.70 -6.56 -1.89
N PRO A 357 17.87 -6.69 -1.25
CA PRO A 357 19.04 -7.28 -1.88
C PRO A 357 18.80 -8.74 -2.30
N ARG A 358 19.22 -9.04 -3.53
CA ARG A 358 19.24 -10.40 -4.09
C ARG A 358 20.62 -11.02 -3.94
N ASP A 359 20.69 -12.26 -3.46
CA ASP A 359 21.92 -13.03 -3.46
C ASP A 359 22.20 -13.57 -4.87
N CYS A 360 23.31 -13.15 -5.47
CA CYS A 360 23.73 -13.57 -6.81
C CYS A 360 24.02 -15.09 -6.90
N GLY A 361 24.36 -15.75 -5.79
CA GLY A 361 24.68 -17.18 -5.77
C GLY A 361 23.44 -18.07 -5.75
N SER A 362 22.58 -17.87 -4.75
CA SER A 362 21.35 -18.67 -4.58
C SER A 362 20.16 -18.17 -5.42
N GLY A 363 20.21 -16.93 -5.91
CA GLY A 363 19.10 -16.26 -6.59
C GLY A 363 17.96 -15.83 -5.65
N SER A 364 18.07 -16.11 -4.34
CA SER A 364 17.09 -15.76 -3.31
C SER A 364 17.23 -14.31 -2.84
N HIS A 365 16.21 -13.80 -2.15
CA HIS A 365 16.23 -12.44 -1.60
C HIS A 365 16.50 -12.49 -0.10
N GLN A 366 17.34 -11.59 0.40
CA GLN A 366 17.74 -11.56 1.82
C GLN A 366 16.70 -10.81 2.67
N VAL A 367 15.44 -11.25 2.63
CA VAL A 367 14.31 -10.60 3.32
C VAL A 367 14.54 -10.56 4.83
N ALA A 368 14.96 -11.67 5.44
CA ALA A 368 15.22 -11.72 6.87
C ALA A 368 16.32 -10.72 7.30
N ALA A 369 17.42 -10.64 6.55
CA ALA A 369 18.51 -9.70 6.84
C ALA A 369 18.08 -8.24 6.64
N PHE A 370 17.29 -7.97 5.60
CA PHE A 370 16.70 -6.66 5.33
C PHE A 370 15.80 -6.20 6.49
N MET A 371 14.90 -7.08 6.95
CA MET A 371 14.01 -6.78 8.07
C MET A 371 14.75 -6.63 9.41
N ALA A 372 15.80 -7.42 9.65
CA ALA A 372 16.64 -7.27 10.84
C ALA A 372 17.39 -5.93 10.86
N ALA A 373 17.97 -5.52 9.72
CA ALA A 373 18.64 -4.24 9.58
C ALA A 373 17.69 -3.06 9.83
N ARG A 374 16.46 -3.16 9.30
CA ARG A 374 15.38 -2.19 9.54
C ARG A 374 15.02 -2.09 11.02
N GLN A 375 14.81 -3.22 11.70
CA GLN A 375 14.51 -3.22 13.14
C GLN A 375 15.64 -2.59 13.97
N ALA A 376 16.90 -2.89 13.63
CA ALA A 376 18.06 -2.31 14.30
C ALA A 376 18.15 -0.77 14.11
N ALA A 377 17.80 -0.27 12.92
CA ALA A 377 17.77 1.17 12.63
C ALA A 377 16.62 1.91 13.34
N GLN A 378 15.53 1.21 13.65
CA GLN A 378 14.34 1.74 14.33
C GLN A 378 14.39 1.60 15.86
N ALA A 379 15.33 0.81 16.40
CA ALA A 379 15.47 0.64 17.84
C ALA A 379 15.87 1.98 18.50
N PRO A 380 15.19 2.40 19.58
CA PRO A 380 15.63 3.57 20.35
C PRO A 380 17.06 3.32 20.83
N ALA A 381 17.95 4.29 20.59
CA ALA A 381 19.34 4.19 21.00
C ALA A 381 19.37 3.80 22.49
N ALA A 382 19.92 2.62 22.78
CA ALA A 382 20.00 2.11 24.14
C ALA A 382 20.73 3.17 25.00
N ASN A 383 20.01 3.75 25.95
CA ASN A 383 20.59 4.63 26.96
C ASN A 383 21.56 3.80 27.82
N GLY A 384 22.86 3.98 27.60
CA GLY A 384 23.96 3.54 28.45
C GLY A 384 25.27 3.90 27.77
N THR A 385 26.21 4.66 28.34
CA THR A 385 26.55 4.93 29.74
C THR A 385 27.15 6.34 29.85
N GLY A 386 27.02 6.95 31.03
CA GLY A 386 27.29 8.37 31.27
C GLY A 386 28.66 8.91 30.85
N GLN A 387 28.61 10.04 30.14
CA GLN A 387 29.52 11.16 30.35
C GLN A 387 28.66 12.43 30.27
N PRO A 388 28.88 13.45 31.12
CA PRO A 388 28.15 14.70 31.00
C PRO A 388 28.49 15.31 29.64
N ARG A 389 27.49 15.46 28.77
CA ARG A 389 27.63 16.27 27.55
C ARG A 389 28.11 17.65 27.98
N ARG A 390 29.32 18.02 27.57
CA ARG A 390 29.78 19.41 27.65
C ARG A 390 28.76 20.25 26.87
N VAL A 391 28.11 21.15 27.59
CA VAL A 391 27.34 22.25 27.00
C VAL A 391 28.30 22.98 26.06
N PRO A 392 28.00 23.12 24.75
CA PRO A 392 28.78 24.00 23.90
C PRO A 392 28.61 25.42 24.46
N GLN A 393 29.72 26.07 24.81
CA GLN A 393 29.70 27.50 25.10
C GLN A 393 29.04 28.21 23.92
N ALA A 394 28.04 29.03 24.23
CA ALA A 394 27.35 29.87 23.27
C ALA A 394 28.38 30.68 22.47
N ALA A 395 28.44 30.44 21.16
CA ALA A 395 29.04 31.39 20.25
C ALA A 395 28.24 32.69 20.38
N SER A 396 28.95 33.76 20.72
CA SER A 396 28.41 35.11 20.85
C SER A 396 27.78 35.55 19.53
N VAL A 397 26.46 35.53 19.47
CA VAL A 397 25.70 36.23 18.42
C VAL A 397 25.87 37.72 18.66
N ARG A 398 26.73 38.34 17.87
CA ARG A 398 26.83 39.81 17.76
C ARG A 398 25.52 40.32 17.16
N TRP A 399 24.75 41.04 17.96
CA TRP A 399 23.61 41.81 17.51
C TRP A 399 24.08 42.92 16.57
N MET A 400 23.72 42.84 15.29
CA MET A 400 23.73 44.01 14.40
C MET A 400 22.43 44.80 14.64
N PRO A 401 22.48 46.12 14.88
CA PRO A 401 21.30 46.89 15.21
C PRO A 401 20.41 47.11 13.98
N LEU A 402 19.10 47.03 14.23
CA LEU A 402 18.03 47.44 13.33
C LEU A 402 18.25 48.88 12.84
N VAL A 403 18.44 49.03 11.53
CA VAL A 403 18.35 50.34 10.87
C VAL A 403 16.88 50.67 10.68
N TRP A 404 16.45 51.71 11.40
CA TRP A 404 15.17 52.39 11.27
C TRP A 404 14.99 52.96 9.86
N TRP A 405 13.85 52.67 9.23
CA TRP A 405 13.32 53.46 8.11
C TRP A 405 12.26 54.43 8.64
N PRO A 406 12.40 55.75 8.44
CA PRO A 406 11.32 56.69 8.72
C PRO A 406 10.43 56.89 7.47
N SER A 407 9.13 56.78 7.70
CA SER A 407 8.05 57.33 6.87
C SER A 407 7.88 58.85 7.09
N TRP A 408 6.95 59.50 6.37
CA TRP A 408 6.68 60.96 6.19
C TRP A 408 7.51 61.57 5.03
N LEU A 409 7.00 62.29 4.00
CA LEU A 409 5.79 63.10 3.79
C LEU A 409 5.64 63.51 2.28
N LEU A 410 4.38 63.78 1.87
CA LEU A 410 3.89 64.75 0.86
C LEU A 410 3.74 64.37 -0.64
N ALA A 411 2.54 64.68 -1.15
CA ALA A 411 1.95 64.51 -2.49
C ALA A 411 2.25 65.73 -3.42
N PRO A 412 1.50 66.06 -4.52
CA PRO A 412 0.69 65.28 -5.51
C PRO A 412 1.01 65.67 -7.00
N THR A 413 0.18 65.16 -7.94
CA THR A 413 -0.15 65.68 -9.31
C THR A 413 0.70 65.15 -10.50
N TRP A 414 0.26 64.91 -11.75
CA TRP A 414 -0.91 65.23 -12.61
C TRP A 414 -1.13 64.14 -13.71
N LEU A 415 -2.42 63.86 -14.01
CA LEU A 415 -3.13 63.62 -15.30
C LEU A 415 -2.63 62.78 -16.52
N CYS A 416 -3.67 62.24 -17.20
CA CYS A 416 -3.86 61.83 -18.63
C CYS A 416 -3.30 60.47 -19.08
N VAL A 417 -4.08 59.39 -19.24
CA VAL A 417 -5.29 59.03 -20.05
C VAL A 417 -5.07 58.84 -21.57
N TRP A 418 -5.58 57.70 -22.08
CA TRP A 418 -5.82 57.20 -23.45
C TRP A 418 -4.61 56.58 -24.17
N GLY A 419 -4.65 55.42 -24.82
CA GLY A 419 -5.70 54.51 -25.32
C GLY A 419 -5.13 53.77 -26.56
N PRO A 420 -5.63 52.60 -26.98
CA PRO A 420 -4.91 51.68 -27.88
C PRO A 420 -5.21 51.87 -29.38
N ARG A 421 -4.29 51.40 -30.23
CA ARG A 421 -4.42 51.13 -31.68
C ARG A 421 -3.48 49.96 -32.01
N GLN A 422 -3.78 48.97 -32.84
CA GLN A 422 -4.93 48.61 -33.66
C GLN A 422 -4.92 47.09 -33.83
#